data_AF-F4XP90-F1
#
_entry.id   AF-F4XP90-F1
#
_cell.length_a   1.000
_cell.length_b   1.000
_cell.length_c   1.000
_cell.angle_alpha   90.00
_cell.angle_beta   90.00
_cell.angle_gamma   90.00
#
_symmetry.space_group_name_H-M   'P 1'
#
loop_
_entity.id
_entity.type
_entity.pdbx_description
1 polymer ?
#
loop_
_entity_poly.entity_id
_entity_poly.type
_entity_poly.pdbx_seq_one_letter_code
_entity_poly.pdbx_strand_id
1 'polypeptide(L)'
;MAQLLYIKPEIQPTLGISIFTVPKPFIGMIGIIQHNAITSWTLLKPKPEIILFGDEIGTASIAEELGVNHVPDIECNSYGTPLLDSVFAQVQEQATYDIITYINADIILLKDFTQAIEQVCQQLNTFLIIGRRWNLDLSNPIEFQSPTWEDTLSQQVYQTGCLGAHDAKDYFIFPKYLFRSIPKFAVGRGYWDTWMVTTAAMRGYPIVDASEVVMAVHQNHTYAHLMGGKNEAHMGKEAQQNKTIGNVQAQGTIADSTWQLKPWHDQDSPRVSVIIIVQDLRICPLNPPNLDLPNLGDFEIIPPRIGGLGGRNQLNRVSPVVNSTSALVNRALESVVAQNYSDYEIIVVDRAVNQGVGSREQGTGNREQGTGSRQGSPLTPLNKGGTGSRNLNKGGTGSRNLNKGGIVIKEGYLAGWDGGCVRVAWPTANRKWGALCDRGLEMAQGEFVTFLDSDSVLLPDALEKQVAAFDRESSTLDLLLSGWQLVEGDKITEVTPWQDLPDLEDLHIWKLEKLWQPLRQSNIMFRRSRLDLVGGFNTELNQEAAMVEIVLNLVFLRGSRALWLPEATCSYFGQSNTIPEQSSPVAEDMKEVIDSIFKQPAVKGWMQKLKARAYRFE
;
A
#
# COMPACT_ATOMS: atom_id res chain seq x y z
N MET A 1 10.16 18.51 -3.64
CA MET A 1 9.15 17.45 -3.87
C MET A 1 9.54 16.70 -5.12
N ALA A 2 9.41 15.37 -5.11
CA ALA A 2 9.69 14.54 -6.29
C ALA A 2 8.61 14.77 -7.36
N GLN A 3 8.99 14.67 -8.63
CA GLN A 3 8.05 14.75 -9.75
C GLN A 3 7.34 13.41 -9.95
N LEU A 4 6.05 13.44 -10.28
CA LEU A 4 5.24 12.23 -10.44
C LEU A 4 5.17 11.80 -11.91
N LEU A 5 5.33 10.50 -12.14
CA LEU A 5 5.04 9.82 -13.40
C LEU A 5 3.99 8.74 -13.13
N TYR A 6 2.92 8.72 -13.93
CA TYR A 6 1.87 7.73 -13.80
C TYR A 6 2.00 6.70 -14.90
N ILE A 7 1.97 5.42 -14.52
CA ILE A 7 1.97 4.30 -15.48
C ILE A 7 0.60 4.23 -16.16
N LYS A 8 0.55 4.36 -17.49
CA LYS A 8 -0.72 4.31 -18.23
C LYS A 8 -1.32 2.91 -18.20
N PRO A 9 -2.65 2.74 -18.08
CA PRO A 9 -3.29 1.41 -18.01
C PRO A 9 -3.04 0.56 -19.26
N GLU A 10 -2.93 1.21 -20.42
CA GLU A 10 -2.71 0.57 -21.73
C GLU A 10 -1.22 0.51 -22.13
N ILE A 11 -0.28 0.73 -21.21
CA ILE A 11 1.15 0.66 -21.51
C ILE A 11 1.50 -0.75 -22.02
N GLN A 12 2.06 -0.81 -23.23
CA GLN A 12 2.57 -2.04 -23.83
C GLN A 12 4.08 -1.90 -23.96
N PRO A 13 4.87 -2.74 -23.27
CA PRO A 13 6.31 -2.69 -23.37
C PRO A 13 6.73 -3.13 -24.77
N THR A 14 7.48 -2.27 -25.45
CA THR A 14 8.06 -2.55 -26.78
C THR A 14 9.57 -2.33 -26.80
N LEU A 15 10.07 -1.58 -25.83
CA LEU A 15 11.49 -1.31 -25.65
C LEU A 15 12.28 -2.58 -25.31
N GLY A 16 13.31 -2.87 -26.11
CA GLY A 16 14.30 -3.87 -25.76
C GLY A 16 15.22 -3.37 -24.64
N ILE A 17 15.51 -4.25 -23.68
CA ILE A 17 16.42 -3.97 -22.56
C ILE A 17 17.44 -5.10 -22.42
N SER A 18 18.61 -4.78 -21.88
CA SER A 18 19.62 -5.77 -21.52
C SER A 18 19.75 -5.86 -20.00
N ILE A 19 19.54 -7.06 -19.46
CA ILE A 19 19.72 -7.39 -18.05
C ILE A 19 21.06 -8.09 -17.88
N PHE A 20 21.83 -7.68 -16.88
CA PHE A 20 23.09 -8.32 -16.55
C PHE A 20 23.27 -8.53 -15.05
N THR A 21 23.99 -9.59 -14.71
CA THR A 21 24.26 -9.97 -13.32
C THR A 21 25.55 -10.78 -13.20
N VAL A 22 26.04 -10.93 -11.97
CA VAL A 22 27.18 -11.80 -11.63
C VAL A 22 26.65 -12.84 -10.64
N PRO A 23 26.26 -14.04 -11.11
CA PRO A 23 25.68 -15.04 -10.24
C PRO A 23 26.73 -15.66 -9.31
N LYS A 24 26.25 -16.15 -8.16
CA LYS A 24 26.97 -17.06 -7.26
C LYS A 24 26.97 -18.48 -7.84
N PRO A 25 27.75 -19.43 -7.27
CA PRO A 25 27.65 -20.84 -7.62
C PRO A 25 26.21 -21.37 -7.60
N PHE A 26 25.81 -22.08 -8.66
CA PHE A 26 24.51 -22.74 -8.75
C PHE A 26 24.50 -24.06 -7.97
N ILE A 27 24.66 -23.96 -6.66
CA ILE A 27 24.75 -25.11 -5.75
C ILE A 27 23.65 -25.03 -4.69
N GLY A 28 22.91 -26.13 -4.51
CA GLY A 28 21.87 -26.25 -3.49
C GLY A 28 20.80 -25.17 -3.61
N MET A 29 20.40 -24.59 -2.47
CA MET A 29 19.33 -23.59 -2.42
C MET A 29 19.66 -22.30 -3.18
N ILE A 30 20.94 -21.88 -3.19
CA ILE A 30 21.36 -20.70 -3.95
C ILE A 30 21.19 -20.94 -5.45
N GLY A 31 21.44 -22.16 -5.93
CA GLY A 31 21.15 -22.53 -7.31
C GLY A 31 19.67 -22.40 -7.67
N ILE A 32 18.77 -22.89 -6.82
CA ILE A 32 17.32 -22.78 -7.03
C ILE A 32 16.87 -21.31 -7.07
N ILE A 33 17.35 -20.51 -6.13
CA ILE A 33 17.02 -19.08 -6.05
C ILE A 33 17.42 -18.35 -7.34
N GLN A 34 18.64 -18.60 -7.82
CA GLN A 34 19.14 -17.96 -9.03
C GLN A 34 18.45 -18.45 -10.29
N HIS A 35 18.14 -19.75 -10.34
CA HIS A 35 17.36 -20.32 -11.43
C HIS A 35 15.97 -19.67 -11.50
N ASN A 36 15.28 -19.53 -10.37
CA ASN A 36 13.98 -18.86 -10.31
C ASN A 36 14.06 -17.42 -10.81
N ALA A 37 15.05 -16.65 -10.33
CA ALA A 37 15.24 -15.26 -10.71
C ALA A 37 15.46 -15.14 -12.22
N ILE A 38 16.48 -15.82 -12.76
CA ILE A 38 16.85 -15.70 -14.18
C ILE A 38 15.74 -16.23 -15.08
N THR A 39 15.07 -17.33 -14.71
CA THR A 39 13.93 -17.85 -15.46
C THR A 39 12.82 -16.81 -15.56
N SER A 40 12.48 -16.12 -14.46
CA SER A 40 11.47 -15.05 -14.49
C SER A 40 11.83 -13.92 -15.46
N TRP A 41 13.11 -13.55 -15.55
CA TRP A 41 13.57 -12.52 -16.46
C TRP A 41 13.39 -12.94 -17.92
N THR A 42 13.59 -14.22 -18.23
CA THR A 42 13.38 -14.75 -19.60
C THR A 42 11.91 -14.69 -20.06
N LEU A 43 10.98 -14.58 -19.12
CA LEU A 43 9.54 -14.57 -19.38
C LEU A 43 8.96 -13.17 -19.55
N LEU A 44 9.72 -12.13 -19.21
CA LEU A 44 9.36 -10.74 -19.46
C LEU A 44 9.09 -10.50 -20.95
N LYS A 45 8.25 -9.50 -21.23
CA LYS A 45 7.84 -9.11 -22.58
C LYS A 45 8.15 -7.62 -22.81
N PRO A 46 8.85 -7.27 -23.91
CA PRO A 46 9.60 -8.17 -24.81
C PRO A 46 10.68 -8.95 -24.04
N LYS A 47 11.11 -10.11 -24.54
CA LYS A 47 12.16 -10.91 -23.87
C LYS A 47 13.44 -10.08 -23.81
N PRO A 48 13.97 -9.78 -22.62
CA PRO A 48 15.24 -9.06 -22.48
C PRO A 48 16.41 -9.86 -23.07
N GLU A 49 17.44 -9.14 -23.50
CA GLU A 49 18.77 -9.72 -23.58
C GLU A 49 19.25 -9.96 -22.14
N ILE A 50 19.77 -11.14 -21.84
CA ILE A 50 20.25 -11.48 -20.49
C ILE A 50 21.70 -11.94 -20.60
N ILE A 51 22.58 -11.36 -19.79
CA ILE A 51 24.02 -11.63 -19.80
C ILE A 51 24.49 -12.01 -18.40
N LEU A 52 24.97 -13.24 -18.25
CA LEU A 52 25.56 -13.75 -17.01
C LEU A 52 27.07 -13.55 -17.06
N PHE A 53 27.65 -12.85 -16.10
CA PHE A 53 29.08 -12.58 -16.02
C PHE A 53 29.78 -13.47 -14.98
N GLY A 54 30.99 -13.93 -15.29
CA GLY A 54 31.83 -14.72 -14.40
C GLY A 54 31.72 -16.22 -14.62
N ASP A 55 32.67 -16.97 -14.06
CA ASP A 55 32.83 -18.41 -14.28
C ASP A 55 32.56 -19.24 -13.01
N GLU A 56 31.57 -18.82 -12.21
CA GLU A 56 31.16 -19.58 -11.04
C GLU A 56 30.52 -20.92 -11.43
N ILE A 57 30.65 -21.91 -10.56
CA ILE A 57 30.18 -23.29 -10.81
C ILE A 57 28.71 -23.29 -11.27
N GLY A 58 28.47 -23.87 -12.44
CA GLY A 58 27.13 -24.05 -13.03
C GLY A 58 26.64 -22.89 -13.90
N THR A 59 27.33 -21.75 -13.93
CA THR A 59 26.89 -20.56 -14.69
C THR A 59 26.73 -20.85 -16.18
N ALA A 60 27.73 -21.48 -16.82
CA ALA A 60 27.68 -21.84 -18.24
C ALA A 60 26.52 -22.81 -18.56
N SER A 61 26.30 -23.80 -17.69
CA SER A 61 25.22 -24.79 -17.86
C SER A 61 23.85 -24.15 -17.79
N ILE A 62 23.64 -23.22 -16.84
CA ILE A 62 22.37 -22.49 -16.72
C ILE A 62 22.17 -21.52 -17.88
N ALA A 63 23.24 -20.88 -18.35
CA ALA A 63 23.16 -20.00 -19.51
C ALA A 63 22.70 -20.75 -20.77
N GLU A 64 23.26 -21.94 -21.00
CA GLU A 64 22.86 -22.82 -22.10
C GLU A 64 21.41 -23.30 -21.93
N GLU A 65 21.04 -23.78 -20.74
CA GLU A 65 19.68 -24.25 -20.43
C GLU A 65 18.60 -23.20 -20.72
N LEU A 66 18.83 -21.95 -20.28
CA LEU A 66 17.85 -20.87 -20.40
C LEU A 66 17.97 -20.08 -21.73
N GLY A 67 18.98 -20.39 -22.54
CA GLY A 67 19.28 -19.69 -23.79
C GLY A 67 19.56 -18.21 -23.55
N VAL A 68 20.49 -17.92 -22.64
CA VAL A 68 20.97 -16.57 -22.30
C VAL A 68 22.48 -16.47 -22.53
N ASN A 69 23.02 -15.25 -22.60
CA ASN A 69 24.43 -15.04 -22.89
C ASN A 69 25.28 -15.28 -21.64
N HIS A 70 26.49 -15.83 -21.83
CA HIS A 70 27.48 -16.03 -20.77
C HIS A 70 28.82 -15.40 -21.16
N VAL A 71 29.40 -14.64 -20.23
CA VAL A 71 30.69 -13.98 -20.37
C VAL A 71 31.56 -14.38 -19.16
N PRO A 72 32.41 -15.43 -19.27
CA PRO A 72 33.14 -15.98 -18.13
C PRO A 72 34.29 -15.07 -17.66
N ASP A 73 34.97 -14.41 -18.60
CA ASP A 73 36.21 -13.69 -18.32
C ASP A 73 35.92 -12.30 -17.75
N ILE A 74 36.06 -12.16 -16.43
CA ILE A 74 35.95 -10.89 -15.72
C ILE A 74 37.14 -10.69 -14.79
N GLU A 75 37.55 -9.43 -14.59
CA GLU A 75 38.62 -9.15 -13.63
C GLU A 75 38.16 -9.47 -12.20
N CYS A 76 39.04 -10.11 -11.44
CA CYS A 76 38.87 -10.34 -10.02
C CYS A 76 39.92 -9.57 -9.21
N ASN A 77 39.60 -9.24 -7.96
CA ASN A 77 40.59 -8.71 -7.03
C ASN A 77 41.55 -9.81 -6.53
N SER A 78 42.46 -9.45 -5.63
CA SER A 78 43.43 -10.38 -5.04
C SER A 78 42.82 -11.51 -4.20
N TYR A 79 41.54 -11.43 -3.85
CA TYR A 79 40.79 -12.47 -3.15
C TYR A 79 40.05 -13.41 -4.09
N GLY A 80 40.10 -13.16 -5.40
CA GLY A 80 39.31 -13.89 -6.40
C GLY A 80 37.87 -13.37 -6.53
N THR A 81 37.50 -12.28 -5.85
CA THR A 81 36.15 -11.71 -5.96
C THR A 81 36.03 -10.89 -7.25
N PRO A 82 34.99 -11.13 -8.07
CA PRO A 82 34.70 -10.34 -9.27
C PRO A 82 34.61 -8.83 -9.02
N LEU A 83 35.05 -8.04 -10.00
CA LEU A 83 35.04 -6.58 -9.96
C LEU A 83 34.02 -5.98 -10.92
N LEU A 84 33.19 -5.07 -10.41
CA LEU A 84 32.10 -4.44 -11.16
C LEU A 84 32.59 -3.53 -12.29
N ASP A 85 33.78 -2.90 -12.20
CA ASP A 85 34.29 -2.04 -13.27
C ASP A 85 34.55 -2.83 -14.57
N SER A 86 35.07 -4.05 -14.45
CA SER A 86 35.24 -4.98 -15.58
C SER A 86 33.88 -5.39 -16.16
N VAL A 87 32.92 -5.74 -15.31
CA VAL A 87 31.54 -6.11 -15.73
C VAL A 87 30.85 -4.96 -16.47
N PHE A 88 30.90 -3.74 -15.91
CA PHE A 88 30.27 -2.56 -16.50
C PHE A 88 30.93 -2.15 -17.81
N ALA A 89 32.26 -2.27 -17.92
CA ALA A 89 32.95 -2.03 -19.19
C ALA A 89 32.47 -3.00 -20.28
N GLN A 90 32.41 -4.30 -19.95
CA GLN A 90 32.01 -5.33 -20.90
C GLN A 90 30.55 -5.25 -21.32
N VAL A 91 29.61 -5.02 -20.39
CA VAL A 91 28.20 -4.86 -20.76
C VAL A 91 27.97 -3.61 -21.62
N GLN A 92 28.72 -2.52 -21.38
CA GLN A 92 28.66 -1.35 -22.26
C GLN A 92 29.20 -1.62 -23.67
N GLU A 93 30.05 -2.61 -23.88
CA GLU A 93 30.50 -2.99 -25.22
C GLU A 93 29.51 -3.97 -25.87
N GLN A 94 29.05 -4.97 -25.12
CA GLN A 94 28.38 -6.15 -25.66
C GLN A 94 26.85 -6.05 -25.68
N ALA A 95 26.24 -5.27 -24.79
CA ALA A 95 24.78 -5.17 -24.72
C ALA A 95 24.19 -4.60 -26.01
N THR A 96 23.19 -5.28 -26.56
CA THR A 96 22.51 -4.90 -27.79
C THR A 96 21.66 -3.64 -27.62
N TYR A 97 21.05 -3.45 -26.45
CA TYR A 97 20.09 -2.37 -26.21
C TYR A 97 20.70 -1.18 -25.45
N ASP A 98 20.10 -0.01 -25.64
CA ASP A 98 20.53 1.24 -25.01
C ASP A 98 20.09 1.37 -23.55
N ILE A 99 19.14 0.56 -23.08
CA ILE A 99 18.76 0.52 -21.67
C ILE A 99 19.32 -0.76 -21.06
N ILE A 100 20.17 -0.59 -20.05
CA ILE A 100 20.83 -1.68 -19.34
C ILE A 100 20.38 -1.72 -17.88
N THR A 101 20.31 -2.93 -17.34
CA THR A 101 19.84 -3.21 -15.99
C THR A 101 20.83 -4.11 -15.26
N TYR A 102 21.44 -3.62 -14.20
CA TYR A 102 22.07 -4.50 -13.22
C TYR A 102 20.99 -5.01 -12.26
N ILE A 103 20.96 -6.31 -11.99
CA ILE A 103 20.06 -6.90 -10.99
C ILE A 103 20.75 -8.04 -10.24
N ASN A 104 20.47 -8.19 -8.95
CA ASN A 104 20.94 -9.34 -8.17
C ASN A 104 20.19 -10.61 -8.58
N ALA A 105 20.91 -11.73 -8.70
CA ALA A 105 20.36 -13.02 -9.13
C ALA A 105 19.44 -13.71 -8.11
N ASP A 106 19.02 -13.03 -7.04
CA ASP A 106 18.01 -13.52 -6.09
C ASP A 106 16.66 -12.79 -6.24
N ILE A 107 16.55 -11.87 -7.21
CA ILE A 107 15.36 -11.08 -7.50
C ILE A 107 14.55 -11.68 -8.64
N ILE A 108 13.32 -12.09 -8.34
CA ILE A 108 12.31 -12.45 -9.34
C ILE A 108 11.63 -11.18 -9.84
N LEU A 109 11.44 -11.08 -11.15
CA LEU A 109 10.76 -9.97 -11.81
C LEU A 109 9.42 -10.41 -12.39
N LEU A 110 8.46 -9.48 -12.40
CA LEU A 110 7.12 -9.63 -12.95
C LEU A 110 6.94 -8.68 -14.15
N LYS A 111 5.81 -8.80 -14.86
CA LYS A 111 5.52 -8.05 -16.09
C LYS A 111 5.52 -6.53 -15.90
N ASP A 112 5.24 -6.06 -14.68
CA ASP A 112 5.30 -4.63 -14.32
C ASP A 112 6.69 -4.02 -14.54
N PHE A 113 7.75 -4.84 -14.53
CA PHE A 113 9.12 -4.37 -14.69
C PHE A 113 9.37 -3.69 -16.04
N THR A 114 9.02 -4.34 -17.15
CA THR A 114 9.24 -3.75 -18.50
C THR A 114 8.26 -2.62 -18.78
N GLN A 115 7.05 -2.70 -18.24
CA GLN A 115 6.05 -1.63 -18.33
C GLN A 115 6.52 -0.34 -17.64
N ALA A 116 7.14 -0.47 -16.47
CA ALA A 116 7.70 0.65 -15.73
C ALA A 116 8.85 1.33 -16.50
N ILE A 117 9.76 0.53 -17.07
CA ILE A 117 10.89 1.06 -17.86
C ILE A 117 10.36 1.79 -19.10
N GLU A 118 9.43 1.18 -19.84
CA GLU A 118 8.79 1.81 -21.01
C GLU A 118 8.18 3.17 -20.64
N GLN A 119 7.44 3.24 -19.52
CA GLN A 119 6.81 4.48 -19.09
C GLN A 119 7.82 5.58 -18.78
N VAL A 120 8.94 5.24 -18.13
CA VAL A 120 10.00 6.20 -17.79
C VAL A 120 10.73 6.67 -19.05
N CYS A 121 11.09 5.76 -19.95
CA CYS A 121 11.80 6.06 -21.20
C CYS A 121 10.99 6.97 -22.15
N GLN A 122 9.66 6.98 -22.05
CA GLN A 122 8.82 7.90 -22.80
C GLN A 122 8.94 9.37 -22.34
N GLN A 123 9.50 9.62 -21.16
CA GLN A 123 9.56 10.94 -20.53
C GLN A 123 11.00 11.40 -20.25
N LEU A 124 11.92 10.46 -20.00
CA LEU A 124 13.28 10.75 -19.57
C LEU A 124 14.31 10.05 -20.47
N ASN A 125 15.30 10.80 -20.94
CA ASN A 125 16.42 10.27 -21.72
C ASN A 125 17.65 9.90 -20.87
N THR A 126 17.74 10.44 -19.66
CA THR A 126 18.80 10.17 -18.69
C THR A 126 18.14 9.94 -17.34
N PHE A 127 18.36 8.77 -16.74
CA PHE A 127 17.72 8.42 -15.49
C PHE A 127 18.45 7.26 -14.80
N LEU A 128 18.23 7.12 -13.50
CA LEU A 128 18.47 5.91 -12.73
C LEU A 128 17.14 5.47 -12.11
N ILE A 129 16.59 4.33 -12.55
CA ILE A 129 15.41 3.72 -11.92
C ILE A 129 15.89 2.72 -10.87
N ILE A 130 15.35 2.85 -9.66
CA ILE A 130 15.57 1.99 -8.51
C ILE A 130 14.25 1.77 -7.78
N GLY A 131 14.18 0.78 -6.89
CA GLY A 131 13.01 0.60 -6.04
C GLY A 131 13.25 -0.40 -4.92
N ARG A 132 12.37 -0.34 -3.92
CA ARG A 132 12.32 -1.29 -2.81
C ARG A 132 11.89 -2.67 -3.34
N ARG A 133 12.42 -3.69 -2.70
CA ARG A 133 12.13 -5.11 -2.99
C ARG A 133 11.26 -5.77 -1.92
N TRP A 134 10.36 -6.65 -2.33
CA TRP A 134 9.58 -7.50 -1.43
C TRP A 134 10.40 -8.71 -1.00
N ASN A 135 10.57 -8.90 0.31
CA ASN A 135 11.15 -10.12 0.87
C ASN A 135 10.11 -11.22 0.92
N LEU A 136 10.42 -12.39 0.37
CA LEU A 136 9.56 -13.56 0.41
C LEU A 136 10.35 -14.81 0.79
N ASP A 137 9.80 -15.62 1.68
CA ASP A 137 10.34 -16.95 1.98
C ASP A 137 9.82 -17.94 0.92
N LEU A 138 10.70 -18.31 -0.02
CA LEU A 138 10.44 -19.31 -1.05
C LEU A 138 11.32 -20.54 -0.79
N SER A 139 10.69 -21.69 -0.57
CA SER A 139 11.37 -22.95 -0.21
C SER A 139 11.47 -23.94 -1.36
N ASN A 140 10.76 -23.70 -2.46
CA ASN A 140 10.66 -24.61 -3.60
C ASN A 140 10.90 -23.87 -4.92
N PRO A 141 11.35 -24.57 -5.99
CA PRO A 141 11.35 -24.04 -7.34
C PRO A 141 9.95 -23.57 -7.76
N ILE A 142 9.89 -22.51 -8.56
CA ILE A 142 8.63 -21.99 -9.10
C ILE A 142 8.26 -22.77 -10.38
N GLU A 143 7.00 -23.17 -10.50
CA GLU A 143 6.46 -23.84 -11.68
C GLU A 143 6.14 -22.83 -12.80
N PHE A 144 7.18 -22.30 -13.46
CA PHE A 144 7.04 -21.27 -14.51
C PHE A 144 6.24 -21.70 -15.75
N GLN A 145 6.04 -23.00 -15.96
CA GLN A 145 5.19 -23.49 -17.05
C GLN A 145 3.70 -23.27 -16.77
N SER A 146 3.33 -23.00 -15.52
CA SER A 146 1.95 -22.64 -15.17
C SER A 146 1.63 -21.25 -15.72
N PRO A 147 0.53 -21.07 -16.48
CA PRO A 147 0.15 -19.76 -17.00
C PRO A 147 -0.24 -18.74 -15.91
N THR A 148 -0.37 -19.19 -14.66
CA THR A 148 -0.74 -18.33 -13.51
C THR A 148 0.39 -18.21 -12.49
N TRP A 149 1.64 -18.60 -12.83
CA TRP A 149 2.76 -18.54 -11.89
C TRP A 149 2.94 -17.13 -11.29
N GLU A 150 2.76 -16.10 -12.13
CA GLU A 150 2.94 -14.70 -11.78
C GLU A 150 1.87 -14.22 -10.80
N ASP A 151 0.61 -14.58 -11.06
CA ASP A 151 -0.52 -14.28 -10.17
C ASP A 151 -0.37 -15.01 -8.83
N THR A 152 0.01 -16.29 -8.86
CA THR A 152 0.27 -17.08 -7.64
C THR A 152 1.37 -16.45 -6.79
N LEU A 153 2.48 -16.03 -7.41
CA LEU A 153 3.58 -15.37 -6.72
C LEU A 153 3.14 -14.02 -6.15
N SER A 154 2.44 -13.20 -6.93
CA SER A 154 1.91 -11.91 -6.48
C SER A 154 0.99 -12.07 -5.27
N GLN A 155 0.08 -13.05 -5.31
CA GLN A 155 -0.80 -13.36 -4.19
C GLN A 155 -0.01 -13.81 -2.96
N GLN A 156 1.04 -14.61 -3.13
CA GLN A 156 1.91 -14.99 -2.03
C GLN A 156 2.65 -13.79 -1.43
N VAL A 157 3.15 -12.86 -2.26
CA VAL A 157 3.73 -11.59 -1.81
C VAL A 157 2.70 -10.79 -1.01
N TYR A 158 1.48 -10.63 -1.50
CA TYR A 158 0.43 -9.93 -0.77
C TYR A 158 0.06 -10.63 0.56
N GLN A 159 0.11 -11.96 0.62
CA GLN A 159 -0.21 -12.70 1.84
C GLN A 159 0.91 -12.70 2.88
N THR A 160 2.17 -12.85 2.49
CA THR A 160 3.28 -13.08 3.45
C THR A 160 4.55 -12.28 3.19
N GLY A 161 4.62 -11.54 2.08
CA GLY A 161 5.77 -10.72 1.73
C GLY A 161 5.96 -9.53 2.68
N CYS A 162 7.21 -9.10 2.87
CA CYS A 162 7.55 -7.93 3.68
C CYS A 162 8.34 -6.94 2.82
N LEU A 163 7.87 -5.70 2.70
CA LEU A 163 8.56 -4.71 1.88
C LEU A 163 9.88 -4.31 2.52
N GLY A 164 10.95 -4.26 1.74
CA GLY A 164 12.28 -3.88 2.21
C GLY A 164 12.36 -2.45 2.72
N ALA A 165 13.37 -2.16 3.54
CA ALA A 165 13.68 -0.79 3.92
C ALA A 165 14.10 0.06 2.70
N HIS A 166 14.23 1.38 2.87
CA HIS A 166 14.55 2.32 1.80
C HIS A 166 15.96 2.15 1.21
N ASP A 167 16.82 1.35 1.83
CA ASP A 167 18.14 0.98 1.32
C ASP A 167 18.16 -0.36 0.58
N ALA A 168 17.05 -1.13 0.64
CA ALA A 168 16.90 -2.45 0.02
C ALA A 168 16.60 -2.35 -1.48
N LYS A 169 17.61 -1.91 -2.23
CA LYS A 169 17.63 -1.78 -3.68
C LYS A 169 18.52 -2.88 -4.28
N ASP A 170 17.94 -3.70 -5.14
CA ASP A 170 18.63 -4.86 -5.74
C ASP A 170 18.63 -4.83 -7.27
N TYR A 171 18.07 -3.77 -7.87
CA TYR A 171 18.11 -3.52 -9.30
C TYR A 171 18.39 -2.04 -9.59
N PHE A 172 19.07 -1.79 -10.72
CA PHE A 172 19.45 -0.46 -11.19
C PHE A 172 19.29 -0.42 -12.71
N ILE A 173 18.32 0.36 -13.20
CA ILE A 173 18.06 0.51 -14.64
C ILE A 173 18.50 1.90 -15.08
N PHE A 174 19.30 1.97 -16.14
CA PHE A 174 19.82 3.24 -16.64
C PHE A 174 20.19 3.14 -18.12
N PRO A 175 20.21 4.27 -18.85
CA PRO A 175 20.76 4.32 -20.19
C PRO A 175 22.23 3.93 -20.22
N LYS A 176 22.61 3.18 -21.25
CA LYS A 176 23.98 2.82 -21.58
C LYS A 176 24.83 4.09 -21.59
N TYR A 177 26.03 4.00 -21.02
CA TYR A 177 26.96 5.12 -20.84
C TYR A 177 26.56 6.21 -19.83
N LEU A 178 25.46 6.08 -19.08
CA LEU A 178 25.20 7.00 -17.96
C LEU A 178 26.32 6.93 -16.90
N PHE A 179 26.80 5.71 -16.64
CA PHE A 179 27.94 5.39 -15.78
C PHE A 179 29.11 4.83 -16.58
N ARG A 180 29.70 5.67 -17.45
CA ARG A 180 30.80 5.27 -18.37
C ARG A 180 31.94 4.52 -17.69
N SER A 181 32.30 4.94 -16.49
CA SER A 181 33.26 4.29 -15.62
C SER A 181 32.72 4.26 -14.21
N ILE A 182 32.99 3.14 -13.53
CA ILE A 182 32.71 2.97 -12.11
C ILE A 182 34.00 2.53 -11.41
N PRO A 183 34.15 2.80 -10.09
CA PRO A 183 35.27 2.29 -9.32
C PRO A 183 35.30 0.75 -9.27
N LYS A 184 36.47 0.20 -8.94
CA LYS A 184 36.73 -1.26 -8.84
C LYS A 184 36.05 -1.92 -7.64
N PHE A 185 34.73 -1.88 -7.60
CA PHE A 185 33.95 -2.45 -6.51
C PHE A 185 33.93 -3.97 -6.59
N ALA A 186 34.20 -4.64 -5.47
CA ALA A 186 34.00 -6.08 -5.33
C ALA A 186 32.50 -6.40 -5.28
N VAL A 187 32.07 -7.36 -6.11
CA VAL A 187 30.68 -7.85 -6.19
C VAL A 187 30.24 -8.47 -4.86
N GLY A 188 28.98 -8.26 -4.48
CA GLY A 188 28.40 -8.84 -3.28
C GLY A 188 28.99 -8.27 -1.98
N ARG A 189 29.59 -7.08 -2.04
CA ARG A 189 30.08 -6.30 -0.90
C ARG A 189 29.41 -4.93 -0.92
N GLY A 190 29.11 -4.36 0.25
CA GLY A 190 28.36 -3.11 0.35
C GLY A 190 29.01 -1.90 -0.35
N TYR A 191 28.29 -0.78 -0.34
CA TYR A 191 28.69 0.57 -0.75
C TYR A 191 28.65 0.90 -2.25
N TRP A 192 28.74 -0.06 -3.16
CA TRP A 192 28.64 0.24 -4.61
C TRP A 192 27.21 0.67 -5.02
N ASP A 193 26.21 0.06 -4.39
CA ASP A 193 24.79 0.34 -4.53
C ASP A 193 24.47 1.78 -4.10
N THR A 194 25.04 2.19 -2.96
CA THR A 194 24.96 3.56 -2.44
C THR A 194 25.73 4.54 -3.34
N TRP A 195 26.89 4.14 -3.84
CA TRP A 195 27.69 4.97 -4.74
C TRP A 195 26.93 5.30 -6.03
N MET A 196 26.20 4.34 -6.61
CA MET A 196 25.38 4.57 -7.81
C MET A 196 24.35 5.68 -7.60
N VAL A 197 23.60 5.61 -6.49
CA VAL A 197 22.55 6.58 -6.16
C VAL A 197 23.14 7.96 -5.86
N THR A 198 24.15 8.03 -4.98
CA THR A 198 24.80 9.30 -4.63
C THR A 198 25.50 9.95 -5.83
N THR A 199 26.10 9.15 -6.72
CA THR A 199 26.70 9.65 -7.97
C THR A 199 25.65 10.19 -8.93
N ALA A 200 24.50 9.51 -9.08
CA ALA A 200 23.40 10.02 -9.89
C ALA A 200 22.88 11.36 -9.34
N ALA A 201 22.67 11.45 -8.03
CA ALA A 201 22.23 12.66 -7.36
C ALA A 201 23.23 13.82 -7.53
N MET A 202 24.53 13.57 -7.30
CA MET A 202 25.59 14.57 -7.48
C MET A 202 25.71 15.07 -8.92
N ARG A 203 25.40 14.22 -9.91
CA ARG A 203 25.40 14.58 -11.33
C ARG A 203 24.09 15.21 -11.80
N GLY A 204 23.10 15.33 -10.92
CA GLY A 204 21.78 15.87 -11.24
C GLY A 204 20.96 14.98 -12.17
N TYR A 205 21.26 13.68 -12.23
CA TYR A 205 20.45 12.74 -13.01
C TYR A 205 19.13 12.46 -12.30
N PRO A 206 18.00 12.41 -13.04
CA PRO A 206 16.74 11.93 -12.51
C PRO A 206 16.88 10.55 -11.85
N ILE A 207 16.64 10.47 -10.55
CA ILE A 207 16.48 9.20 -9.83
C ILE A 207 14.99 8.94 -9.71
N VAL A 208 14.53 7.81 -10.26
CA VAL A 208 13.13 7.41 -10.31
C VAL A 208 12.90 6.26 -9.33
N ASP A 209 12.01 6.49 -8.37
CA ASP A 209 11.52 5.48 -7.46
C ASP A 209 10.37 4.69 -8.10
N ALA A 210 10.59 3.39 -8.34
CA ALA A 210 9.60 2.50 -8.91
C ALA A 210 8.91 1.58 -7.88
N SER A 211 9.11 1.82 -6.57
CA SER A 211 8.67 0.91 -5.49
C SER A 211 7.16 0.64 -5.44
N GLU A 212 6.32 1.56 -5.92
CA GLU A 212 4.85 1.39 -5.93
C GLU A 212 4.31 0.68 -7.18
N VAL A 213 5.15 0.52 -8.21
CA VAL A 213 4.73 -0.08 -9.49
C VAL A 213 5.45 -1.39 -9.74
N VAL A 214 6.75 -1.46 -9.46
CA VAL A 214 7.58 -2.63 -9.73
C VAL A 214 7.56 -3.59 -8.53
N MET A 215 7.05 -4.80 -8.74
CA MET A 215 7.11 -5.87 -7.75
C MET A 215 8.40 -6.68 -7.92
N ALA A 216 9.51 -6.16 -7.41
CA ALA A 216 10.77 -6.91 -7.34
C ALA A 216 10.74 -7.86 -6.12
N VAL A 217 10.76 -9.18 -6.33
CA VAL A 217 10.64 -10.17 -5.25
C VAL A 217 12.00 -10.80 -4.92
N HIS A 218 12.55 -10.46 -3.76
CA HIS A 218 13.75 -11.06 -3.22
C HIS A 218 13.43 -12.34 -2.45
N GLN A 219 14.07 -13.42 -2.89
CA GLN A 219 13.99 -14.72 -2.25
C GLN A 219 14.90 -14.74 -1.01
N ASN A 220 14.31 -14.82 0.18
CA ASN A 220 15.08 -14.81 1.43
C ASN A 220 16.06 -15.99 1.48
N HIS A 221 17.32 -15.68 1.74
CA HIS A 221 18.37 -16.68 1.87
C HIS A 221 19.35 -16.35 3.00
N THR A 222 20.16 -17.34 3.40
CA THR A 222 21.23 -17.14 4.38
C THR A 222 22.50 -16.62 3.69
N TYR A 223 23.35 -15.91 4.45
CA TYR A 223 24.68 -15.47 3.99
C TYR A 223 25.78 -16.45 4.40
N ALA A 224 25.43 -17.74 4.52
CA ALA A 224 26.30 -18.77 5.09
C ALA A 224 27.61 -19.01 4.29
N HIS A 225 27.66 -18.55 3.03
CA HIS A 225 28.86 -18.63 2.19
C HIS A 225 29.98 -17.67 2.59
N LEU A 226 29.68 -16.62 3.38
CA LEU A 226 30.70 -15.72 3.95
C LEU A 226 31.01 -16.13 5.38
N MET A 227 32.29 -16.31 5.72
CA MET A 227 32.73 -16.46 7.11
C MET A 227 32.45 -15.14 7.85
N GLY A 228 31.31 -15.05 8.55
CA GLY A 228 30.82 -13.81 9.18
C GLY A 228 29.43 -13.35 8.70
N GLY A 229 28.84 -14.02 7.70
CA GLY A 229 27.47 -13.82 7.26
C GLY A 229 27.18 -12.42 6.74
N LYS A 230 26.02 -11.85 7.11
CA LYS A 230 25.56 -10.52 6.67
C LYS A 230 26.56 -9.41 7.02
N ASN A 231 27.23 -9.52 8.17
CA ASN A 231 28.16 -8.50 8.62
C ASN A 231 29.41 -8.47 7.75
N GLU A 232 29.90 -9.62 7.26
CA GLU A 232 31.04 -9.65 6.34
C GLU A 232 30.68 -9.00 4.99
N ALA A 233 29.47 -9.25 4.48
CA ALA A 233 29.01 -8.61 3.24
C ALA A 233 28.93 -7.08 3.34
N HIS A 234 28.45 -6.54 4.47
CA HIS A 234 28.17 -5.11 4.61
C HIS A 234 29.31 -4.31 5.27
N MET A 235 30.09 -4.95 6.14
CA MET A 235 31.10 -4.30 6.99
C MET A 235 32.44 -5.03 7.00
N GLY A 236 32.58 -6.10 6.21
CA GLY A 236 33.83 -6.83 6.06
C GLY A 236 34.92 -6.05 5.34
N LYS A 237 36.09 -6.68 5.20
CA LYS A 237 37.29 -6.00 4.65
C LYS A 237 37.07 -5.46 3.24
N GLU A 238 36.49 -6.28 2.36
CA GLU A 238 36.21 -5.89 0.97
C GLU A 238 35.10 -4.83 0.88
N ALA A 239 34.13 -4.82 1.80
CA ALA A 239 33.13 -3.76 1.89
C ALA A 239 33.79 -2.41 2.27
N GLN A 240 34.71 -2.42 3.24
CA GLN A 240 35.44 -1.21 3.61
C GLN A 240 36.38 -0.73 2.48
N GLN A 241 36.93 -1.65 1.68
CA GLN A 241 37.66 -1.31 0.45
C GLN A 241 36.73 -0.64 -0.57
N ASN A 242 35.52 -1.17 -0.80
CA ASN A 242 34.51 -0.52 -1.63
C ASN A 242 34.23 0.90 -1.14
N LYS A 243 33.93 1.09 0.16
CA LYS A 243 33.69 2.42 0.74
C LYS A 243 34.82 3.41 0.41
N THR A 244 36.06 2.96 0.55
CA THR A 244 37.26 3.78 0.35
C THR A 244 37.45 4.13 -1.13
N ILE A 245 37.40 3.13 -2.01
CA ILE A 245 37.61 3.29 -3.46
C ILE A 245 36.49 4.13 -4.09
N GLY A 246 35.26 4.00 -3.60
CA GLY A 246 34.12 4.81 -4.03
C GLY A 246 34.04 6.19 -3.39
N ASN A 247 34.90 6.51 -2.42
CA ASN A 247 34.79 7.72 -1.59
C ASN A 247 33.36 7.94 -1.04
N VAL A 248 32.75 6.86 -0.53
CA VAL A 248 31.35 6.88 -0.09
C VAL A 248 31.24 7.52 1.30
N GLN A 249 30.71 8.75 1.34
CA GLN A 249 30.55 9.56 2.55
C GLN A 249 29.13 9.53 3.15
N ALA A 250 28.13 9.25 2.32
CA ALA A 250 26.71 9.23 2.70
C ALA A 250 26.04 7.98 2.14
N GLN A 251 24.92 7.58 2.74
CA GLN A 251 24.10 6.47 2.26
C GLN A 251 23.13 6.96 1.18
N GLY A 252 23.15 6.29 0.03
CA GLY A 252 22.26 6.55 -1.09
C GLY A 252 21.11 5.57 -1.07
N THR A 253 19.89 6.10 -1.07
CA THR A 253 18.66 5.37 -0.79
C THR A 253 17.54 5.75 -1.76
N ILE A 254 16.41 5.05 -1.67
CA ILE A 254 15.20 5.43 -2.41
C ILE A 254 14.69 6.83 -2.01
N ALA A 255 15.00 7.32 -0.81
CA ALA A 255 14.60 8.66 -0.36
C ALA A 255 15.31 9.79 -1.14
N ASP A 256 16.42 9.49 -1.82
CA ASP A 256 17.13 10.44 -2.70
C ASP A 256 16.45 10.60 -4.08
N SER A 257 15.32 9.92 -4.31
CA SER A 257 14.62 9.95 -5.59
C SER A 257 13.99 11.30 -5.89
N THR A 258 14.30 11.82 -7.07
CA THR A 258 13.76 13.08 -7.60
C THR A 258 12.45 12.90 -8.38
N TRP A 259 12.11 11.66 -8.71
CA TRP A 259 10.91 11.25 -9.43
C TRP A 259 10.29 10.01 -8.77
N GLN A 260 8.97 9.87 -8.86
CA GLN A 260 8.25 8.66 -8.44
C GLN A 260 7.40 8.14 -9.58
N LEU A 261 7.50 6.84 -9.84
CA LEU A 261 6.58 6.14 -10.72
C LEU A 261 5.41 5.58 -9.90
N LYS A 262 4.20 5.99 -10.26
CA LYS A 262 2.95 5.69 -9.56
C LYS A 262 2.02 4.84 -10.42
N PRO A 263 1.19 3.96 -9.82
CA PRO A 263 0.05 3.35 -10.50
C PRO A 263 -0.82 4.43 -11.16
N TRP A 264 -1.49 4.12 -12.29
CA TRP A 264 -2.40 5.08 -12.91
C TRP A 264 -3.40 5.60 -11.89
N HIS A 265 -3.59 6.92 -11.89
CA HIS A 265 -4.62 7.59 -11.13
C HIS A 265 -5.44 8.42 -12.09
N ASP A 266 -6.77 8.29 -12.02
CA ASP A 266 -7.65 9.19 -12.78
C ASP A 266 -7.43 10.62 -12.27
N GLN A 267 -7.25 11.59 -13.17
CA GLN A 267 -6.98 12.98 -12.77
C GLN A 267 -8.15 13.60 -12.01
N ASP A 268 -9.35 13.01 -12.14
CA ASP A 268 -10.57 13.43 -11.43
C ASP A 268 -10.72 12.76 -10.04
N SER A 269 -9.86 11.81 -9.66
CA SER A 269 -9.93 11.17 -8.35
C SER A 269 -9.36 12.08 -7.25
N PRO A 270 -9.98 12.14 -6.06
CA PRO A 270 -9.47 12.92 -4.95
C PRO A 270 -8.15 12.33 -4.45
N ARG A 271 -7.26 13.14 -3.89
CA ARG A 271 -6.01 12.64 -3.30
C ARG A 271 -6.18 12.10 -1.87
N VAL A 272 -7.12 12.65 -1.11
CA VAL A 272 -7.44 12.20 0.26
C VAL A 272 -8.90 11.78 0.38
N SER A 273 -9.17 10.59 0.92
CA SER A 273 -10.51 10.21 1.40
C SER A 273 -10.61 10.43 2.90
N VAL A 274 -11.49 11.34 3.33
CA VAL A 274 -11.84 11.51 4.74
C VAL A 274 -13.09 10.69 5.05
N ILE A 275 -12.93 9.64 5.86
CA ILE A 275 -14.03 8.75 6.24
C ILE A 275 -14.55 9.14 7.63
N ILE A 276 -15.81 9.54 7.71
CA ILE A 276 -16.48 9.92 8.96
C ILE A 276 -17.48 8.84 9.33
N ILE A 277 -17.29 8.19 10.47
CA ILE A 277 -18.22 7.19 10.98
C ILE A 277 -19.19 7.88 11.93
N VAL A 278 -20.48 7.85 11.60
CA VAL A 278 -21.53 8.58 12.33
C VAL A 278 -22.64 7.65 12.79
N GLN A 279 -23.47 8.14 13.71
CA GLN A 279 -24.71 7.49 14.11
C GLN A 279 -25.90 8.43 13.82
N ASP A 280 -26.93 7.90 13.16
CA ASP A 280 -28.22 8.55 12.88
C ASP A 280 -28.13 9.79 11.95
N LEU A 281 -27.59 9.61 10.73
CA LEU A 281 -27.51 10.67 9.72
C LEU A 281 -28.88 10.91 9.06
N ARG A 282 -29.23 12.17 8.78
CA ARG A 282 -30.39 12.52 7.94
C ARG A 282 -29.94 13.07 6.59
N ILE A 283 -30.54 12.55 5.51
CA ILE A 283 -30.34 13.08 4.17
C ILE A 283 -31.62 13.82 3.78
N CYS A 284 -31.56 15.15 3.69
CA CYS A 284 -32.71 15.97 3.36
C CYS A 284 -32.81 16.14 1.84
N PRO A 285 -33.92 15.73 1.19
CA PRO A 285 -34.22 16.19 -0.15
C PRO A 285 -34.49 17.71 -0.09
N LEU A 286 -33.83 18.49 -0.93
CA LEU A 286 -34.17 19.90 -1.12
C LEU A 286 -35.60 19.96 -1.71
N ASN A 287 -36.59 20.26 -0.87
CA ASN A 287 -37.71 21.07 -1.36
C ASN A 287 -37.25 22.52 -1.22
N PRO A 288 -37.35 23.37 -2.26
CA PRO A 288 -37.03 24.78 -2.08
C PRO A 288 -37.87 25.30 -0.92
N PRO A 289 -37.28 26.02 0.06
CA PRO A 289 -38.07 26.66 1.09
C PRO A 289 -39.07 27.55 0.37
N ASN A 290 -40.34 27.49 0.76
CA ASN A 290 -41.33 28.52 0.44
C ASN A 290 -40.76 29.86 0.93
N LEU A 291 -39.99 30.53 0.08
CA LEU A 291 -39.88 31.96 0.07
C LEU A 291 -41.23 32.42 -0.44
N ASP A 292 -42.07 32.92 0.47
CA ASP A 292 -43.21 33.75 0.13
C ASP A 292 -42.70 34.92 -0.73
N LEU A 293 -42.70 34.74 -2.05
CA LEU A 293 -42.45 35.80 -3.00
C LEU A 293 -43.76 36.59 -3.13
N PRO A 294 -43.77 37.90 -2.83
CA PRO A 294 -44.94 38.72 -3.08
C PRO A 294 -45.19 38.80 -4.59
N ASN A 295 -46.47 38.65 -4.98
CA ASN A 295 -46.96 38.81 -6.34
C ASN A 295 -46.41 40.07 -7.03
N LEU A 296 -45.52 39.86 -8.00
CA LEU A 296 -45.18 40.78 -9.10
C LEU A 296 -44.98 39.85 -10.30
N GLY A 297 -45.89 39.76 -11.27
CA GLY A 297 -46.18 40.83 -12.22
C GLY A 297 -45.14 40.77 -13.35
N ASP A 298 -45.49 40.08 -14.44
CA ASP A 298 -44.88 40.01 -15.77
C ASP A 298 -43.47 40.61 -15.98
N PHE A 299 -42.47 39.74 -16.19
CA PHE A 299 -41.26 40.09 -16.95
C PHE A 299 -40.90 38.98 -17.95
N GLU A 300 -40.63 39.41 -19.19
CA GLU A 300 -40.23 38.59 -20.34
C GLU A 300 -38.96 37.77 -20.06
N ILE A 301 -38.99 36.52 -20.50
CA ILE A 301 -37.81 35.65 -20.60
C ILE A 301 -36.91 36.20 -21.71
N ILE A 302 -35.82 36.86 -21.34
CA ILE A 302 -34.70 37.12 -22.26
C ILE A 302 -33.81 35.86 -22.26
N PRO A 303 -33.67 35.12 -23.38
CA PRO A 303 -32.76 33.99 -23.43
C PRO A 303 -31.31 34.48 -23.34
N PRO A 304 -30.43 33.80 -22.58
CA PRO A 304 -29.02 34.18 -22.54
C PRO A 304 -28.38 33.97 -23.92
N ARG A 305 -27.69 35.02 -24.40
CA ARG A 305 -26.88 34.98 -25.61
C ARG A 305 -25.75 33.95 -25.46
N ILE A 306 -25.64 33.11 -26.48
CA ILE A 306 -24.58 32.12 -26.66
C ILE A 306 -23.26 32.85 -26.93
N GLY A 307 -22.23 32.49 -26.16
CA GLY A 307 -20.83 32.78 -26.46
C GLY A 307 -19.89 31.86 -25.68
N GLY A 308 -19.28 30.88 -26.36
CA GLY A 308 -17.96 30.34 -25.98
C GLY A 308 -17.87 28.96 -25.29
N LEU A 309 -18.24 27.90 -26.01
CA LEU A 309 -17.62 26.54 -26.09
C LEU A 309 -17.14 25.78 -24.83
N GLY A 310 -17.89 24.71 -24.51
CA GLY A 310 -17.47 23.45 -23.86
C GLY A 310 -17.89 23.32 -22.38
N GLY A 311 -18.94 22.63 -21.94
CA GLY A 311 -19.72 21.55 -22.52
C GLY A 311 -20.00 20.46 -21.47
N ARG A 312 -20.73 20.78 -20.39
CA ARG A 312 -21.43 19.77 -19.56
C ARG A 312 -22.89 20.22 -19.39
N ASN A 313 -23.80 19.33 -19.80
CA ASN A 313 -25.25 19.47 -19.65
C ASN A 313 -25.62 19.67 -18.17
N GLN A 314 -26.01 20.89 -17.78
CA GLN A 314 -26.75 21.12 -16.54
C GLN A 314 -28.19 20.65 -16.73
N LEU A 315 -28.41 19.36 -16.52
CA LEU A 315 -29.70 18.85 -16.07
C LEU A 315 -29.91 19.33 -14.63
N ASN A 316 -31.07 19.92 -14.34
CA ASN A 316 -31.56 20.22 -12.98
C ASN A 316 -31.52 18.96 -12.11
N ARG A 317 -30.38 18.69 -11.46
CA ARG A 317 -30.25 17.69 -10.39
C ARG A 317 -30.43 18.40 -9.07
N VAL A 318 -31.58 18.20 -8.44
CA VAL A 318 -31.80 18.53 -7.03
C VAL A 318 -30.96 17.54 -6.23
N SER A 319 -29.74 17.93 -5.87
CA SER A 319 -28.85 17.08 -5.09
C SER A 319 -29.19 17.20 -3.60
N PRO A 320 -29.23 16.10 -2.83
CA PRO A 320 -29.61 16.14 -1.42
C PRO A 320 -28.57 16.88 -0.57
N VAL A 321 -29.03 17.59 0.47
CA VAL A 321 -28.14 18.17 1.47
C VAL A 321 -27.95 17.19 2.61
N VAL A 322 -26.69 16.93 2.98
CA VAL A 322 -26.34 16.06 4.12
C VAL A 322 -26.35 16.91 5.39
N ASN A 323 -27.23 16.62 6.35
CA ASN A 323 -27.28 17.33 7.63
C ASN A 323 -27.59 16.32 8.75
N SER A 324 -26.88 16.41 9.87
CA SER A 324 -27.21 15.63 11.06
C SER A 324 -28.07 16.44 12.03
N THR A 325 -28.94 15.75 12.79
CA THR A 325 -29.57 16.36 13.98
C THR A 325 -28.58 16.47 15.15
N SER A 326 -27.42 15.81 15.06
CA SER A 326 -26.33 15.93 16.02
C SER A 326 -25.44 17.13 15.67
N ALA A 327 -25.35 18.09 16.57
CA ALA A 327 -24.43 19.22 16.44
C ALA A 327 -22.96 18.79 16.39
N LEU A 328 -22.62 17.63 16.99
CA LEU A 328 -21.26 17.08 16.96
C LEU A 328 -20.90 16.59 15.55
N VAL A 329 -21.80 15.85 14.91
CA VAL A 329 -21.59 15.35 13.53
C VAL A 329 -21.46 16.51 12.54
N ASN A 330 -22.30 17.55 12.68
CA ASN A 330 -22.20 18.73 11.82
C ASN A 330 -20.86 19.46 12.02
N ARG A 331 -20.40 19.60 13.27
CA ARG A 331 -19.09 20.19 13.57
C ARG A 331 -17.95 19.40 12.93
N ALA A 332 -18.00 18.06 12.98
CA ALA A 332 -17.01 17.21 12.33
C ALA A 332 -17.00 17.44 10.82
N LEU A 333 -18.17 17.41 10.17
CA LEU A 333 -18.32 17.68 8.72
C LEU A 333 -17.82 19.07 8.33
N GLU A 334 -18.22 20.10 9.07
CA GLU A 334 -17.80 21.49 8.87
C GLU A 334 -16.28 21.64 8.99
N SER A 335 -15.63 20.91 9.90
CA SER A 335 -14.18 20.94 10.05
C SER A 335 -13.41 20.37 8.86
N VAL A 336 -14.00 19.38 8.17
CA VAL A 336 -13.42 18.82 6.93
C VAL A 336 -13.67 19.78 5.75
N VAL A 337 -14.87 20.36 5.67
CA VAL A 337 -15.19 21.37 4.64
C VAL A 337 -14.29 22.59 4.73
N ALA A 338 -13.95 23.01 5.95
CA ALA A 338 -13.13 24.19 6.22
C ALA A 338 -11.62 23.95 6.07
N GLN A 339 -11.19 22.79 5.56
CA GLN A 339 -9.77 22.52 5.32
C GLN A 339 -9.18 23.47 4.27
N ASN A 340 -7.94 23.91 4.52
CA ASN A 340 -7.17 24.73 3.57
C ASN A 340 -6.73 23.95 2.32
N TYR A 341 -6.67 22.63 2.43
CA TYR A 341 -6.36 21.71 1.34
C TYR A 341 -7.64 21.35 0.59
N SER A 342 -7.67 21.39 -0.75
CA SER A 342 -8.90 21.25 -1.54
C SER A 342 -9.09 19.91 -2.26
N ASP A 343 -8.04 19.09 -2.37
CA ASP A 343 -8.05 17.85 -3.16
C ASP A 343 -8.41 16.63 -2.30
N TYR A 344 -9.63 16.65 -1.77
CA TYR A 344 -10.15 15.60 -0.89
C TYR A 344 -11.61 15.28 -1.21
N GLU A 345 -12.06 14.14 -0.70
CA GLU A 345 -13.47 13.77 -0.65
C GLU A 345 -13.93 13.45 0.77
N ILE A 346 -15.24 13.48 0.98
CA ILE A 346 -15.87 13.13 2.25
C ILE A 346 -16.76 11.90 2.06
N ILE A 347 -16.49 10.87 2.85
CA ILE A 347 -17.28 9.64 2.90
C ILE A 347 -17.90 9.54 4.29
N VAL A 348 -19.23 9.51 4.36
CA VAL A 348 -19.94 9.36 5.63
C VAL A 348 -20.51 7.96 5.72
N VAL A 349 -20.08 7.20 6.74
CA VAL A 349 -20.59 5.85 7.00
C VAL A 349 -21.57 5.95 8.17
N ASP A 350 -22.87 5.84 7.86
CA ASP A 350 -23.92 5.92 8.89
C ASP A 350 -24.19 4.54 9.48
N ARG A 351 -24.01 4.42 10.80
CA ARG A 351 -24.24 3.21 11.58
C ARG A 351 -25.73 2.81 11.66
N ALA A 352 -26.66 3.70 11.30
CA ALA A 352 -28.08 3.43 11.26
C ALA A 352 -28.49 2.49 10.11
N VAL A 353 -29.62 1.79 10.28
CA VAL A 353 -30.21 0.96 9.21
C VAL A 353 -30.84 1.89 8.17
N ASN A 354 -30.64 1.61 6.89
CA ASN A 354 -31.37 2.28 5.82
C ASN A 354 -32.89 2.07 6.00
N GLN A 355 -33.58 3.01 6.64
CA GLN A 355 -35.04 2.99 6.80
C GLN A 355 -35.79 3.41 5.51
N GLY A 356 -35.07 3.66 4.41
CA GLY A 356 -35.60 4.28 3.20
C GLY A 356 -36.04 3.33 2.08
N VAL A 357 -35.90 2.01 2.22
CA VAL A 357 -36.49 1.04 1.28
C VAL A 357 -37.51 0.20 2.03
N GLY A 358 -38.75 0.66 2.02
CA GLY A 358 -39.86 -0.13 2.53
C GLY A 358 -39.91 -1.46 1.81
N SER A 359 -39.70 -2.55 2.54
CA SER A 359 -40.17 -3.88 2.16
C SER A 359 -41.70 -3.81 2.02
N ARG A 360 -42.18 -3.39 0.85
CA ARG A 360 -43.56 -3.67 0.44
C ARG A 360 -43.65 -5.15 0.11
N GLU A 361 -43.63 -5.99 1.14
CA GLU A 361 -44.35 -7.25 1.07
C GLU A 361 -45.85 -6.92 1.15
N GLN A 362 -46.41 -6.45 0.03
CA GLN A 362 -47.83 -6.62 -0.18
C GLN A 362 -48.07 -8.11 -0.37
N GLY A 363 -48.41 -8.78 0.73
CA GLY A 363 -49.02 -10.09 0.69
C GLY A 363 -50.31 -10.00 -0.12
N THR A 364 -50.23 -10.38 -1.39
CA THR A 364 -51.42 -10.79 -2.15
C THR A 364 -51.88 -12.11 -1.54
N GLY A 365 -52.82 -12.01 -0.61
CA GLY A 365 -53.48 -13.17 -0.04
C GLY A 365 -54.19 -13.95 -1.13
N ASN A 366 -53.67 -15.14 -1.43
CA ASN A 366 -54.48 -16.23 -1.97
C ASN A 366 -54.71 -17.23 -0.85
N ARG A 367 -55.98 -17.29 -0.43
CA ARG A 367 -56.56 -18.35 0.38
C ARG A 367 -56.35 -19.68 -0.33
N GLU A 368 -55.73 -20.64 0.36
CA GLU A 368 -56.15 -22.03 0.26
C GLU A 368 -56.24 -22.64 1.66
N GLN A 369 -57.39 -23.24 1.91
CA GLN A 369 -57.76 -23.98 3.12
C GLN A 369 -57.09 -25.36 3.10
N GLY A 370 -56.73 -25.90 4.27
CA GLY A 370 -56.46 -27.34 4.36
C GLY A 370 -55.62 -27.81 5.56
N THR A 371 -56.29 -27.94 6.70
CA THR A 371 -56.18 -29.06 7.68
C THR A 371 -54.86 -29.85 7.82
N GLY A 372 -54.30 -29.91 9.04
CA GLY A 372 -53.34 -30.98 9.38
C GLY A 372 -52.58 -30.81 10.69
N SER A 373 -53.03 -31.52 11.71
CA SER A 373 -52.59 -31.57 13.11
C SER A 373 -51.18 -32.12 13.44
N ARG A 374 -50.58 -31.51 14.49
CA ARG A 374 -49.89 -32.07 15.69
C ARG A 374 -48.64 -32.97 15.62
N GLN A 375 -47.71 -32.60 16.54
CA GLN A 375 -46.77 -33.43 17.35
C GLN A 375 -45.66 -34.15 16.58
N GLY A 376 -44.43 -34.34 17.03
CA GLY A 376 -43.71 -34.19 18.30
C GLY A 376 -42.37 -34.96 18.09
N SER A 377 -41.29 -34.50 18.72
CA SER A 377 -39.86 -34.92 18.61
C SER A 377 -39.60 -36.45 18.84
N PRO A 378 -38.34 -37.01 18.90
CA PRO A 378 -36.96 -36.47 18.72
C PRO A 378 -35.94 -37.47 18.07
N LEU A 379 -34.62 -37.13 18.12
CA LEU A 379 -33.40 -38.00 18.15
C LEU A 379 -32.63 -38.39 16.84
N THR A 380 -31.47 -37.73 16.64
CA THR A 380 -30.04 -38.22 16.49
C THR A 380 -29.68 -39.49 15.66
N PRO A 381 -28.38 -39.80 15.38
CA PRO A 381 -27.26 -39.10 14.71
C PRO A 381 -26.50 -40.06 13.71
N LEU A 382 -25.24 -39.75 13.32
CA LEU A 382 -24.23 -40.61 12.61
C LEU A 382 -24.41 -40.78 11.08
N ASN A 383 -23.40 -40.97 10.22
CA ASN A 383 -21.94 -40.83 10.19
C ASN A 383 -21.50 -41.23 8.75
N LYS A 384 -20.26 -40.89 8.36
CA LYS A 384 -19.43 -41.49 7.29
C LYS A 384 -19.70 -41.14 5.80
N GLY A 385 -18.72 -40.43 5.23
CA GLY A 385 -17.75 -40.99 4.28
C GLY A 385 -18.22 -41.36 2.88
N GLY A 386 -17.68 -40.69 1.86
CA GLY A 386 -17.82 -41.13 0.47
C GLY A 386 -17.15 -40.19 -0.53
N THR A 387 -15.95 -40.57 -0.96
CA THR A 387 -15.20 -40.02 -2.10
C THR A 387 -15.99 -40.10 -3.40
N GLY A 388 -15.95 -39.04 -4.22
CA GLY A 388 -16.52 -39.04 -5.57
C GLY A 388 -16.04 -37.87 -6.42
N SER A 389 -14.98 -38.11 -7.18
CA SER A 389 -14.52 -37.25 -8.28
C SER A 389 -15.58 -37.19 -9.40
N ARG A 390 -15.92 -35.98 -9.87
CA ARG A 390 -16.19 -35.70 -11.30
C ARG A 390 -16.39 -34.20 -11.62
N ASN A 391 -15.54 -33.73 -12.52
CA ASN A 391 -15.77 -32.78 -13.62
C ASN A 391 -16.26 -31.36 -13.30
N LEU A 392 -15.30 -30.43 -13.22
CA LEU A 392 -15.54 -29.00 -13.47
C LEU A 392 -15.26 -28.70 -14.95
N ASN A 393 -16.34 -28.59 -15.72
CA ASN A 393 -16.32 -27.99 -17.06
C ASN A 393 -15.98 -26.49 -16.93
N LYS A 394 -15.00 -26.05 -17.73
CA LYS A 394 -14.75 -24.64 -18.03
C LYS A 394 -15.85 -24.11 -18.97
N GLY A 395 -16.30 -22.89 -18.73
CA GLY A 395 -17.00 -22.07 -19.72
C GLY A 395 -18.01 -21.09 -19.12
N GLY A 396 -17.78 -19.79 -19.30
CA GLY A 396 -18.82 -18.77 -19.21
C GLY A 396 -18.60 -17.72 -18.11
N THR A 397 -18.17 -16.53 -18.54
CA THR A 397 -18.35 -15.25 -17.86
C THR A 397 -19.77 -15.12 -17.31
N GLY A 398 -19.90 -15.05 -15.98
CA GLY A 398 -21.18 -14.93 -15.31
C GLY A 398 -20.95 -14.51 -13.88
N SER A 399 -21.20 -13.22 -13.62
CA SER A 399 -21.35 -12.63 -12.29
C SER A 399 -22.14 -13.58 -11.38
N ARG A 400 -21.46 -14.17 -10.39
CA ARG A 400 -22.13 -14.91 -9.31
C ARG A 400 -22.42 -13.93 -8.20
N ASN A 401 -23.60 -13.32 -8.30
CA ASN A 401 -24.30 -12.71 -7.19
C ASN A 401 -24.53 -13.75 -6.10
N LEU A 402 -23.77 -13.65 -5.02
CA LEU A 402 -24.07 -14.25 -3.73
C LEU A 402 -24.27 -13.11 -2.74
N ASN A 403 -25.53 -12.79 -2.44
CA ASN A 403 -26.03 -12.05 -1.27
C ASN A 403 -25.10 -10.99 -0.64
N LYS A 404 -24.61 -10.01 -1.42
CA LYS A 404 -24.04 -8.77 -0.87
C LYS A 404 -25.14 -7.71 -0.80
N GLY A 405 -25.46 -7.28 0.41
CA GLY A 405 -26.29 -6.08 0.64
C GLY A 405 -25.72 -4.92 -0.18
N GLY A 406 -26.56 -4.28 -1.00
CA GLY A 406 -26.12 -3.28 -1.98
C GLY A 406 -25.48 -2.06 -1.31
N ILE A 407 -24.44 -1.52 -1.94
CA ILE A 407 -24.02 -0.14 -1.69
C ILE A 407 -25.11 0.76 -2.26
N VAL A 408 -25.85 1.44 -1.38
CA VAL A 408 -26.64 2.59 -1.81
C VAL A 408 -25.69 3.76 -1.71
N ILE A 409 -25.31 4.34 -2.85
CA ILE A 409 -24.53 5.57 -2.89
C ILE A 409 -25.54 6.70 -3.10
N LYS A 410 -25.58 7.65 -2.17
CA LYS A 410 -26.23 8.94 -2.40
C LYS A 410 -25.14 10.00 -2.47
N GLU A 411 -25.05 10.67 -3.61
CA GLU A 411 -24.31 11.92 -3.74
C GLU A 411 -25.13 13.01 -3.05
N GLY A 412 -24.50 13.78 -2.17
CA GLY A 412 -25.08 14.96 -1.55
C GLY A 412 -24.08 16.11 -1.47
N TYR A 413 -24.59 17.30 -1.18
CA TYR A 413 -23.79 18.51 -0.98
C TYR A 413 -23.93 18.95 0.47
N LEU A 414 -22.89 19.56 1.02
CA LEU A 414 -22.99 20.30 2.28
C LEU A 414 -23.40 21.74 1.93
N ALA A 415 -24.41 22.27 2.62
CA ALA A 415 -24.91 23.61 2.33
C ALA A 415 -23.78 24.63 2.53
N GLY A 416 -23.46 25.40 1.47
CA GLY A 416 -22.36 26.37 1.48
C GLY A 416 -20.98 25.82 1.10
N TRP A 417 -20.89 24.57 0.63
CA TRP A 417 -19.66 23.99 0.08
C TRP A 417 -19.77 23.80 -1.44
N ASP A 418 -18.97 24.56 -2.19
CA ASP A 418 -18.91 24.49 -3.66
C ASP A 418 -17.90 23.43 -4.18
N GLY A 419 -17.22 22.71 -3.26
CA GLY A 419 -15.96 22.00 -3.54
C GLY A 419 -16.02 20.49 -3.84
N GLY A 420 -17.19 19.82 -3.83
CA GLY A 420 -17.23 18.39 -4.16
C GLY A 420 -18.51 17.67 -3.74
N CYS A 421 -18.54 16.34 -3.93
CA CYS A 421 -19.66 15.47 -3.56
C CYS A 421 -19.36 14.74 -2.23
N VAL A 422 -20.30 14.78 -1.29
CA VAL A 422 -20.29 13.90 -0.11
C VAL A 422 -20.94 12.58 -0.49
N ARG A 423 -20.25 11.47 -0.20
CA ARG A 423 -20.75 10.13 -0.48
C ARG A 423 -21.16 9.44 0.82
N VAL A 424 -22.41 8.97 0.88
CA VAL A 424 -22.92 8.30 2.08
C VAL A 424 -22.98 6.79 1.87
N ALA A 425 -22.54 6.04 2.88
CA ALA A 425 -22.55 4.58 2.95
C ALA A 425 -23.37 4.08 4.14
N TRP A 426 -23.93 2.87 4.01
CA TRP A 426 -24.61 2.15 5.09
C TRP A 426 -24.00 0.76 5.30
N PRO A 427 -24.04 0.23 6.54
CA PRO A 427 -23.54 -1.11 6.86
C PRO A 427 -24.40 -2.21 6.21
N THR A 428 -23.76 -3.32 5.89
CA THR A 428 -24.42 -4.49 5.27
C THR A 428 -25.08 -5.42 6.30
N ALA A 429 -24.45 -5.61 7.47
CA ALA A 429 -25.00 -6.34 8.62
C ALA A 429 -24.21 -6.11 9.92
N ASN A 430 -22.88 -6.24 9.87
CA ASN A 430 -21.99 -5.96 11.00
C ASN A 430 -21.87 -4.44 11.21
N ARG A 431 -21.96 -4.01 12.48
CA ARG A 431 -21.89 -2.60 12.90
C ARG A 431 -20.79 -2.33 13.93
N LYS A 432 -19.87 -3.29 14.11
CA LYS A 432 -18.61 -3.07 14.80
C LYS A 432 -17.76 -2.08 13.99
N TRP A 433 -16.86 -1.42 14.68
CA TRP A 433 -16.09 -0.30 14.13
C TRP A 433 -15.31 -0.68 12.87
N GLY A 434 -14.56 -1.78 12.90
CA GLY A 434 -13.78 -2.24 11.74
C GLY A 434 -14.64 -2.46 10.48
N ALA A 435 -15.85 -3.00 10.62
CA ALA A 435 -16.77 -3.20 9.49
C ALA A 435 -17.24 -1.88 8.86
N LEU A 436 -17.35 -0.81 9.65
CA LEU A 436 -17.71 0.53 9.18
C LEU A 436 -16.51 1.19 8.47
N CYS A 437 -15.30 1.00 8.99
CA CYS A 437 -14.08 1.46 8.33
C CYS A 437 -13.92 0.81 6.96
N ASP A 438 -14.04 -0.52 6.88
CA ASP A 438 -13.98 -1.27 5.62
C ASP A 438 -15.04 -0.79 4.64
N ARG A 439 -16.24 -0.48 5.14
CA ARG A 439 -17.31 0.07 4.33
C ARG A 439 -16.95 1.43 3.72
N GLY A 440 -16.29 2.29 4.46
CA GLY A 440 -15.74 3.54 3.95
C GLY A 440 -14.61 3.31 2.94
N LEU A 441 -13.71 2.36 3.24
CA LEU A 441 -12.58 1.99 2.37
C LEU A 441 -13.01 1.42 1.02
N GLU A 442 -14.08 0.62 0.98
CA GLU A 442 -14.70 0.13 -0.27
C GLU A 442 -15.12 1.29 -1.20
N MET A 443 -15.45 2.45 -0.63
CA MET A 443 -15.86 3.63 -1.39
C MET A 443 -14.69 4.56 -1.69
N ALA A 444 -13.72 4.68 -0.78
CA ALA A 444 -12.56 5.57 -0.89
C ALA A 444 -11.92 5.51 -2.27
N GLN A 445 -11.50 6.67 -2.77
CA GLN A 445 -10.76 6.83 -4.03
C GLN A 445 -9.37 7.43 -3.81
N GLY A 446 -9.15 8.10 -2.68
CA GLY A 446 -7.90 8.72 -2.29
C GLY A 446 -6.68 7.81 -2.30
N GLU A 447 -5.54 8.37 -2.69
CA GLU A 447 -4.21 7.78 -2.42
C GLU A 447 -4.01 7.63 -0.89
N PHE A 448 -4.48 8.63 -0.14
CA PHE A 448 -4.44 8.65 1.32
C PHE A 448 -5.85 8.54 1.92
N VAL A 449 -5.93 7.89 3.08
CA VAL A 449 -7.17 7.73 3.84
C VAL A 449 -6.95 8.16 5.27
N THR A 450 -7.90 8.92 5.82
CA THR A 450 -7.96 9.22 7.26
C THR A 450 -9.39 9.02 7.77
N PHE A 451 -9.52 8.70 9.05
CA PHE A 451 -10.79 8.42 9.71
C PHE A 451 -11.07 9.50 10.74
N LEU A 452 -12.26 10.09 10.74
CA LEU A 452 -12.65 11.13 11.70
C LEU A 452 -13.77 10.61 12.60
N ASP A 453 -13.57 10.71 13.92
CA ASP A 453 -14.62 10.47 14.90
C ASP A 453 -15.72 11.53 14.75
N SER A 454 -17.00 11.11 14.83
CA SER A 454 -18.14 12.03 14.68
C SER A 454 -18.25 13.13 15.74
N ASP A 455 -17.47 13.05 16.81
CA ASP A 455 -17.39 14.03 17.90
C ASP A 455 -16.05 14.78 17.94
N SER A 456 -15.20 14.59 16.91
CA SER A 456 -13.89 15.23 16.78
C SER A 456 -13.85 16.22 15.62
N VAL A 457 -12.83 17.08 15.62
CA VAL A 457 -12.65 18.16 14.65
C VAL A 457 -11.26 18.07 14.06
N LEU A 458 -11.13 18.16 12.73
CA LEU A 458 -9.83 18.41 12.10
C LEU A 458 -9.44 19.88 12.25
N LEU A 459 -8.16 20.13 12.54
CA LEU A 459 -7.62 21.48 12.50
C LEU A 459 -7.53 21.97 11.05
N PRO A 460 -7.67 23.29 10.77
CA PRO A 460 -7.85 23.79 9.41
C PRO A 460 -6.76 23.43 8.39
N ASP A 461 -5.53 23.20 8.86
CA ASP A 461 -4.36 22.87 8.04
C ASP A 461 -3.93 21.39 8.15
N ALA A 462 -4.76 20.54 8.77
CA ALA A 462 -4.45 19.13 9.02
C ALA A 462 -4.13 18.37 7.73
N LEU A 463 -5.04 18.40 6.75
CA LEU A 463 -4.86 17.67 5.50
C LEU A 463 -3.65 18.19 4.70
N GLU A 464 -3.46 19.52 4.66
CA GLU A 464 -2.34 20.16 3.97
C GLU A 464 -0.99 19.67 4.54
N LYS A 465 -0.83 19.70 5.86
CA LYS A 465 0.40 19.28 6.53
C LYS A 465 0.65 17.78 6.39
N GLN A 466 -0.40 16.97 6.52
CA GLN A 466 -0.27 15.52 6.40
C GLN A 466 0.13 15.11 4.98
N VAL A 467 -0.52 15.67 3.95
CA VAL A 467 -0.17 15.43 2.54
C VAL A 467 1.25 15.92 2.24
N ALA A 468 1.62 17.11 2.73
CA ALA A 468 2.98 17.64 2.55
C ALA A 468 4.05 16.75 3.18
N ALA A 469 3.76 16.08 4.30
CA ALA A 469 4.67 15.11 4.91
C ALA A 469 4.82 13.85 4.03
N PHE A 470 3.74 13.31 3.46
CA PHE A 470 3.85 12.22 2.48
C PHE A 470 4.65 12.63 1.24
N ASP A 471 4.44 13.84 0.73
CA ASP A 471 5.18 14.37 -0.42
C ASP A 471 6.68 14.54 -0.15
N ARG A 472 7.04 14.94 1.07
CA ARG A 472 8.43 15.08 1.49
C ARG A 472 9.14 13.73 1.59
N GLU A 473 8.46 12.72 2.13
CA GLU A 473 9.03 11.39 2.37
C GLU A 473 8.92 10.43 1.17
N SER A 474 8.38 10.90 0.04
CA SER A 474 8.23 10.10 -1.18
C SER A 474 7.37 8.84 -0.97
N SER A 475 7.63 7.76 -1.72
CA SER A 475 6.97 6.46 -1.50
C SER A 475 7.42 5.74 -0.21
N THR A 476 8.35 6.32 0.54
CA THR A 476 8.92 5.65 1.71
C THR A 476 7.99 5.70 2.91
N LEU A 477 7.08 6.68 2.98
CA LEU A 477 6.10 6.82 4.06
C LEU A 477 4.78 6.12 3.73
N ASP A 478 4.30 5.33 4.68
CA ASP A 478 3.11 4.51 4.55
C ASP A 478 2.03 4.88 5.59
N LEU A 479 2.44 5.34 6.78
CA LEU A 479 1.55 5.79 7.85
C LEU A 479 2.08 7.08 8.47
N LEU A 480 1.22 8.06 8.70
CA LEU A 480 1.56 9.30 9.39
C LEU A 480 0.66 9.47 10.60
N LEU A 481 1.27 9.59 11.77
CA LEU A 481 0.59 9.84 13.03
C LEU A 481 0.89 11.27 13.49
N SER A 482 0.00 11.85 14.28
CA SER A 482 0.15 13.23 14.77
C SER A 482 -0.29 13.38 16.22
N GLY A 483 -0.03 14.54 16.81
CA GLY A 483 -0.59 14.92 18.10
C GLY A 483 -2.06 15.32 17.96
N TRP A 484 -2.67 15.69 19.08
CA TRP A 484 -4.04 16.20 19.09
C TRP A 484 -4.25 17.20 20.21
N GLN A 485 -5.36 17.92 20.16
CA GLN A 485 -5.81 18.81 21.21
C GLN A 485 -6.93 18.18 22.03
N LEU A 486 -6.87 18.30 23.34
CA LEU A 486 -7.97 18.01 24.25
C LEU A 486 -8.65 19.32 24.65
N VAL A 487 -9.96 19.40 24.42
CA VAL A 487 -10.76 20.60 24.67
C VAL A 487 -11.72 20.36 25.83
N GLU A 488 -11.50 21.10 26.92
CA GLU A 488 -12.29 21.08 28.16
C GLU A 488 -12.79 22.49 28.48
N GLY A 489 -13.99 22.82 28.00
CA GLY A 489 -14.49 24.20 28.07
C GLY A 489 -13.59 25.13 27.26
N ASP A 490 -13.04 26.16 27.90
CA ASP A 490 -12.12 27.12 27.26
C ASP A 490 -10.65 26.66 27.29
N LYS A 491 -10.35 25.54 27.97
CA LYS A 491 -8.99 25.02 28.09
C LYS A 491 -8.68 24.08 26.92
N ILE A 492 -7.58 24.36 26.22
CA ILE A 492 -7.02 23.49 25.18
C ILE A 492 -5.68 22.94 25.68
N THR A 493 -5.51 21.62 25.65
CA THR A 493 -4.24 20.94 26.00
C THR A 493 -3.72 20.18 24.80
N GLU A 494 -2.51 20.47 24.35
CA GLU A 494 -1.86 19.70 23.29
C GLU A 494 -1.26 18.40 23.85
N VAL A 495 -1.48 17.31 23.13
CA VAL A 495 -0.94 15.99 23.45
C VAL A 495 0.10 15.61 22.40
N THR A 496 1.31 15.34 22.87
CA THR A 496 2.51 15.12 22.05
C THR A 496 3.03 13.69 22.24
N PRO A 497 2.37 12.68 21.64
CA PRO A 497 2.63 11.25 21.90
C PRO A 497 4.07 10.80 21.57
N TRP A 498 4.75 11.51 20.68
CA TRP A 498 6.16 11.24 20.34
C TRP A 498 7.14 11.47 21.49
N GLN A 499 6.74 12.14 22.58
CA GLN A 499 7.59 12.26 23.76
C GLN A 499 7.74 10.90 24.48
N ASP A 500 6.68 10.09 24.50
CA ASP A 500 6.67 8.78 25.16
C ASP A 500 7.03 7.62 24.21
N LEU A 501 6.70 7.77 22.93
CA LEU A 501 6.97 6.83 21.85
C LEU A 501 7.62 7.55 20.64
N PRO A 502 8.90 7.96 20.74
CA PRO A 502 9.55 8.78 19.70
C PRO A 502 9.80 8.04 18.39
N ASP A 503 9.95 6.72 18.45
CA ASP A 503 10.36 5.91 17.31
C ASP A 503 9.27 4.91 16.90
N LEU A 504 8.72 5.16 15.72
CA LEU A 504 7.69 4.38 15.04
C LEU A 504 8.25 3.48 13.93
N GLU A 505 9.52 3.62 13.55
CA GLU A 505 10.11 2.76 12.52
C GLU A 505 10.38 1.36 13.09
N ASP A 506 10.78 1.28 14.36
CA ASP A 506 10.92 0.02 15.12
C ASP A 506 9.65 -0.32 15.93
N LEU A 507 8.47 -0.09 15.36
CA LEU A 507 7.22 -0.41 16.04
C LEU A 507 7.01 -1.93 16.07
N HIS A 508 7.01 -2.50 17.27
CA HIS A 508 6.97 -3.93 17.48
C HIS A 508 5.95 -4.33 18.54
N ILE A 509 5.51 -5.59 18.51
CA ILE A 509 4.50 -6.16 19.41
C ILE A 509 4.85 -6.04 20.91
N TRP A 510 6.13 -5.89 21.29
CA TRP A 510 6.51 -5.69 22.70
C TRP A 510 6.46 -4.22 23.15
N LYS A 511 6.20 -3.27 22.24
CA LYS A 511 5.90 -1.86 22.57
C LYS A 511 4.40 -1.66 22.83
N LEU A 512 3.58 -2.74 22.82
CA LEU A 512 2.12 -2.72 22.90
C LEU A 512 1.58 -1.82 24.01
N GLU A 513 2.13 -1.94 25.23
CA GLU A 513 1.76 -1.14 26.41
C GLU A 513 1.76 0.37 26.13
N LYS A 514 2.74 0.85 25.34
CA LYS A 514 2.89 2.26 24.95
C LYS A 514 2.17 2.62 23.65
N LEU A 515 1.70 1.63 22.91
CA LEU A 515 1.25 1.77 21.53
C LEU A 515 -0.25 2.03 21.42
N TRP A 516 -1.05 1.49 22.34
CA TRP A 516 -2.51 1.64 22.25
C TRP A 516 -3.04 3.01 22.70
N GLN A 517 -2.36 3.69 23.62
CA GLN A 517 -2.71 5.05 24.07
C GLN A 517 -2.59 6.13 22.97
N PRO A 518 -1.51 6.17 22.16
CA PRO A 518 -1.33 7.22 21.15
C PRO A 518 -2.07 6.98 19.83
N LEU A 519 -2.69 5.81 19.64
CA LEU A 519 -3.40 5.45 18.40
C LEU A 519 -4.88 5.79 18.53
N ARG A 520 -5.23 7.03 18.17
CA ARG A 520 -6.62 7.40 17.91
C ARG A 520 -6.86 7.35 16.40
N GLN A 521 -8.10 7.35 15.94
CA GLN A 521 -8.35 7.28 14.50
C GLN A 521 -8.14 8.63 13.80
N SER A 522 -8.54 9.72 14.46
CA SER A 522 -8.53 11.08 13.88
C SER A 522 -7.14 11.72 13.80
N ASN A 523 -6.11 11.10 14.39
CA ASN A 523 -4.73 11.58 14.32
C ASN A 523 -3.85 10.77 13.35
N ILE A 524 -4.42 9.84 12.58
CA ILE A 524 -3.68 8.97 11.66
C ILE A 524 -4.15 9.15 10.21
N MET A 525 -3.18 9.25 9.30
CA MET A 525 -3.39 9.13 7.86
C MET A 525 -2.62 7.94 7.32
N PHE A 526 -3.29 7.11 6.52
CA PHE A 526 -2.75 5.90 5.92
C PHE A 526 -2.58 6.08 4.41
N ARG A 527 -1.52 5.51 3.85
CA ARG A 527 -1.48 5.18 2.43
C ARG A 527 -2.48 4.05 2.16
N ARG A 528 -3.46 4.29 1.30
CA ARG A 528 -4.57 3.36 1.05
C ARG A 528 -4.09 1.97 0.62
N SER A 529 -3.14 1.92 -0.31
CA SER A 529 -2.60 0.65 -0.84
C SER A 529 -2.04 -0.27 0.24
N ARG A 530 -1.69 0.27 1.41
CA ARG A 530 -1.25 -0.49 2.57
C ARG A 530 -2.42 -1.07 3.38
N LEU A 531 -3.51 -0.32 3.54
CA LEU A 531 -4.74 -0.89 4.12
C LEU A 531 -5.29 -2.03 3.26
N ASP A 532 -5.30 -1.83 1.93
CA ASP A 532 -5.73 -2.85 0.97
C ASP A 532 -4.85 -4.11 1.05
N LEU A 533 -3.54 -3.95 1.24
CA LEU A 533 -2.56 -5.03 1.38
C LEU A 533 -2.88 -5.99 2.53
N VAL A 534 -3.40 -5.48 3.65
CA VAL A 534 -3.72 -6.27 4.85
C VAL A 534 -5.21 -6.63 4.94
N GLY A 535 -6.00 -6.26 3.94
CA GLY A 535 -7.42 -6.61 3.84
C GLY A 535 -8.35 -5.75 4.69
N GLY A 536 -7.93 -4.54 5.08
CA GLY A 536 -8.72 -3.65 5.93
C GLY A 536 -8.65 -3.99 7.42
N PHE A 537 -9.69 -3.61 8.15
CA PHE A 537 -9.77 -3.72 9.59
C PHE A 537 -10.39 -5.03 10.06
N ASN A 538 -9.95 -5.53 11.20
CA ASN A 538 -10.62 -6.65 11.82
C ASN A 538 -12.01 -6.24 12.31
N THR A 539 -13.02 -6.83 11.67
CA THR A 539 -14.42 -6.49 11.90
C THR A 539 -15.00 -7.04 13.20
N GLU A 540 -14.24 -7.83 13.95
CA GLU A 540 -14.68 -8.44 15.22
C GLU A 540 -14.15 -7.74 16.47
N LEU A 541 -13.10 -6.94 16.36
CA LEU A 541 -12.51 -6.23 17.50
C LEU A 541 -13.24 -4.93 17.83
N ASN A 542 -13.08 -4.46 19.08
CA ASN A 542 -13.33 -3.07 19.43
C ASN A 542 -12.38 -2.11 18.69
N GLN A 543 -12.69 -0.81 18.76
CA GLN A 543 -11.99 0.23 18.02
C GLN A 543 -10.50 0.31 18.37
N GLU A 544 -10.16 0.33 19.66
CA GLU A 544 -8.79 0.45 20.14
C GLU A 544 -7.95 -0.76 19.72
N ALA A 545 -8.48 -1.97 19.89
CA ALA A 545 -7.81 -3.20 19.50
C ALA A 545 -7.65 -3.30 17.97
N ALA A 546 -8.67 -2.92 17.19
CA ALA A 546 -8.58 -2.90 15.73
C ALA A 546 -7.52 -1.90 15.22
N MET A 547 -7.38 -0.74 15.88
CA MET A 547 -6.35 0.26 15.55
C MET A 547 -4.93 -0.25 15.83
N VAL A 548 -4.75 -0.91 16.96
CA VAL A 548 -3.49 -1.53 17.32
C VAL A 548 -3.14 -2.67 16.36
N GLU A 549 -4.11 -3.53 16.02
CA GLU A 549 -3.89 -4.64 15.11
C GLU A 549 -3.48 -4.16 13.71
N ILE A 550 -4.18 -3.18 13.13
CA ILE A 550 -3.85 -2.70 11.78
C ILE A 550 -2.43 -2.11 11.74
N VAL A 551 -2.06 -1.31 12.74
CA VAL A 551 -0.74 -0.66 12.79
C VAL A 551 0.36 -1.70 12.95
N LEU A 552 0.15 -2.71 13.79
CA LEU A 552 1.10 -3.81 13.95
C LEU A 552 1.20 -4.68 12.70
N ASN A 553 0.08 -4.99 12.04
CA ASN A 553 0.13 -5.70 10.76
C ASN A 553 0.97 -4.91 9.76
N LEU A 554 0.67 -3.63 9.57
CA LEU A 554 1.37 -2.78 8.61
C LEU A 554 2.86 -2.62 8.91
N VAL A 555 3.22 -2.18 10.12
CA VAL A 555 4.61 -1.86 10.44
C VAL A 555 5.41 -3.13 10.75
N PHE A 556 4.94 -3.94 11.70
CA PHE A 556 5.70 -5.08 12.20
C PHE A 556 5.74 -6.26 11.20
N LEU A 557 4.63 -6.56 10.51
CA LEU A 557 4.57 -7.73 9.62
C LEU A 557 4.84 -7.38 8.16
N ARG A 558 4.41 -6.19 7.70
CA ARG A 558 4.48 -5.82 6.28
C ARG A 558 5.63 -4.86 5.92
N GLY A 559 6.36 -4.34 6.91
CA GLY A 559 7.48 -3.43 6.67
C GLY A 559 7.06 -2.03 6.22
N SER A 560 5.84 -1.61 6.60
CA SER A 560 5.35 -0.26 6.35
C SER A 560 6.09 0.72 7.25
N ARG A 561 6.45 1.88 6.73
CA ARG A 561 7.12 2.93 7.52
C ARG A 561 6.08 3.87 8.12
N ALA A 562 6.22 4.14 9.41
CA ALA A 562 5.40 5.10 10.14
C ALA A 562 6.24 6.27 10.67
N LEU A 563 5.70 7.49 10.66
CA LEU A 563 6.35 8.68 11.22
C LEU A 563 5.38 9.52 12.06
N TRP A 564 5.95 10.31 12.97
CA TRP A 564 5.24 11.39 13.64
C TRP A 564 5.34 12.69 12.82
N LEU A 565 4.19 13.31 12.56
CA LEU A 565 4.07 14.75 12.36
C LEU A 565 4.04 15.40 13.76
N PRO A 566 5.07 16.17 14.17
CA PRO A 566 5.20 16.68 15.53
C PRO A 566 4.30 17.91 15.79
N GLU A 567 3.04 17.83 15.38
CA GLU A 567 2.02 18.86 15.50
C GLU A 567 0.66 18.21 15.78
N ALA A 568 -0.28 18.98 16.33
CA ALA A 568 -1.66 18.53 16.42
C ALA A 568 -2.35 18.64 15.05
N THR A 569 -3.20 17.68 14.70
CA THR A 569 -4.03 17.73 13.47
C THR A 569 -5.53 17.66 13.76
N CYS A 570 -5.91 17.32 14.98
CA CYS A 570 -7.30 17.21 15.38
C CYS A 570 -7.53 17.62 16.83
N SER A 571 -8.79 17.86 17.17
CA SER A 571 -9.27 18.20 18.50
C SER A 571 -10.37 17.23 18.96
N TYR A 572 -10.23 16.75 20.20
CA TYR A 572 -11.19 15.90 20.89
C TYR A 572 -11.88 16.70 22.00
N PHE A 573 -13.21 16.57 22.12
CA PHE A 573 -14.02 17.33 23.09
C PHE A 573 -14.51 16.43 24.22
N GLY A 574 -14.34 16.86 25.48
CA GLY A 574 -14.92 16.18 26.64
C GLY A 574 -14.39 14.76 26.91
N GLN A 575 -13.29 14.37 26.26
CA GLN A 575 -12.60 13.09 26.48
C GLN A 575 -11.40 13.29 27.40
N SER A 576 -11.22 12.38 28.37
CA SER A 576 -9.99 12.31 29.15
C SER A 576 -8.81 11.89 28.25
N ASN A 577 -7.61 12.40 28.54
CA ASN A 577 -6.39 11.92 27.88
C ASN A 577 -6.13 10.44 28.17
N THR A 578 -6.63 9.95 29.30
CA THR A 578 -6.59 8.54 29.67
C THR A 578 -7.81 7.83 29.11
N ILE A 579 -7.57 6.86 28.22
CA ILE A 579 -8.53 5.78 28.03
C ILE A 579 -8.68 5.10 29.41
N PRO A 580 -9.89 4.89 29.95
CA PRO A 580 -10.08 4.28 31.26
C PRO A 580 -9.26 2.99 31.35
N GLU A 581 -8.53 2.79 32.46
CA GLU A 581 -7.78 1.55 32.76
C GLU A 581 -8.63 0.35 32.33
N GLN A 582 -8.15 -0.32 31.27
CA GLN A 582 -8.66 -1.55 30.68
C GLN A 582 -10.06 -1.95 31.16
N SER A 583 -11.11 -1.44 30.51
CA SER A 583 -12.40 -2.13 30.61
C SER A 583 -12.19 -3.58 30.15
N SER A 584 -12.75 -4.58 30.87
CA SER A 584 -12.57 -6.02 30.57
C SER A 584 -12.61 -6.37 29.08
N PRO A 585 -13.51 -5.80 28.25
CA PRO A 585 -13.57 -6.09 26.83
C PRO A 585 -12.34 -5.64 26.03
N VAL A 586 -11.71 -4.51 26.38
CA VAL A 586 -10.52 -4.01 25.67
C VAL A 586 -9.32 -4.92 25.95
N ALA A 587 -9.17 -5.38 27.20
CA ALA A 587 -8.11 -6.32 27.55
C ALA A 587 -8.27 -7.68 26.86
N GLU A 588 -9.50 -8.18 26.74
CA GLU A 588 -9.81 -9.42 26.03
C GLU A 588 -9.50 -9.33 24.54
N ASP A 589 -9.98 -8.29 23.86
CA ASP A 589 -9.71 -8.08 22.43
C ASP A 589 -8.21 -7.83 22.17
N MET A 590 -7.49 -7.18 23.10
CA MET A 590 -6.05 -7.00 22.97
C MET A 590 -5.28 -8.33 23.05
N LYS A 591 -5.76 -9.30 23.83
CA LYS A 591 -5.22 -10.67 23.82
C LYS A 591 -5.48 -11.34 22.48
N GLU A 592 -6.67 -11.12 21.91
CA GLU A 592 -7.00 -11.60 20.56
C GLU A 592 -6.08 -10.99 19.50
N VAL A 593 -5.74 -9.69 19.58
CA VAL A 593 -4.77 -9.05 18.68
C VAL A 593 -3.42 -9.76 18.74
N ILE A 594 -2.89 -10.00 19.94
CA ILE A 594 -1.62 -10.72 20.11
C ILE A 594 -1.74 -12.11 19.48
N ASP A 595 -2.79 -12.86 19.78
CA ASP A 595 -2.99 -14.21 19.26
C ASP A 595 -3.16 -14.24 17.73
N SER A 596 -3.89 -13.28 17.17
CA SER A 596 -4.10 -13.09 15.73
C SER A 596 -2.75 -12.88 15.04
N ILE A 597 -1.96 -11.89 15.50
CA ILE A 597 -0.64 -11.58 14.96
C ILE A 597 0.23 -12.83 14.95
N PHE A 598 0.38 -13.53 16.07
CA PHE A 598 1.25 -14.71 16.16
C PHE A 598 0.73 -15.94 15.41
N LYS A 599 -0.52 -15.95 14.93
CA LYS A 599 -1.04 -17.00 14.02
C LYS A 599 -0.80 -16.67 12.55
N GLN A 600 -0.42 -15.44 12.21
CA GLN A 600 -0.25 -15.05 10.81
C GLN A 600 0.91 -15.79 10.16
N PRO A 601 0.76 -16.24 8.89
CA PRO A 601 1.83 -16.93 8.16
C PRO A 601 3.10 -16.09 7.99
N ALA A 602 3.01 -14.77 8.04
CA ALA A 602 4.14 -13.85 7.97
C ALA A 602 5.05 -13.89 9.23
N VAL A 603 4.57 -14.44 10.35
CA VAL A 603 5.34 -14.47 11.60
C VAL A 603 6.44 -15.52 11.55
N LYS A 604 7.67 -15.03 11.60
CA LYS A 604 8.88 -15.85 11.52
C LYS A 604 9.14 -16.60 12.83
N GLY A 605 9.86 -17.73 12.75
CA GLY A 605 10.15 -18.57 13.92
C GLY A 605 10.91 -17.85 15.06
N TRP A 606 11.72 -16.83 14.75
CA TRP A 606 12.36 -16.02 15.78
C TRP A 606 11.37 -15.07 16.46
N MET A 607 10.36 -14.56 15.74
CA MET A 607 9.31 -13.70 16.28
C MET A 607 8.46 -14.49 17.26
N GLN A 608 8.14 -15.76 16.96
CA GLN A 608 7.36 -16.64 17.86
C GLN A 608 7.95 -16.72 19.28
N LYS A 609 9.28 -16.63 19.42
CA LYS A 609 9.97 -16.62 20.72
C LYS A 609 9.67 -15.37 21.56
N LEU A 610 9.11 -14.32 20.95
CA LEU A 610 8.76 -13.06 21.60
C LEU A 610 7.31 -12.99 22.06
N LYS A 611 6.48 -14.00 21.74
CA LYS A 611 5.04 -14.01 22.10
C LYS A 611 4.79 -13.76 23.59
N ALA A 612 5.56 -14.39 24.47
CA ALA A 612 5.40 -14.20 25.92
C ALA A 612 5.71 -12.76 26.40
N ARG A 613 6.49 -11.96 25.64
CA ARG A 613 6.73 -10.55 25.97
C ARG A 613 5.54 -9.67 25.61
N ALA A 614 4.75 -10.07 24.61
CA ALA A 614 3.59 -9.32 24.15
C ALA A 614 2.50 -9.23 25.22
N TYR A 615 2.32 -10.27 26.05
CA TYR A 615 1.31 -10.30 27.12
C TYR A 615 1.65 -9.47 28.36
N ARG A 616 2.81 -8.80 28.42
CA ARG A 616 3.21 -7.97 29.58
C ARG A 616 2.56 -6.57 29.58
N PHE A 617 1.47 -6.39 28.84
CA PHE A 617 0.67 -5.16 28.87
C PHE A 617 -0.37 -5.17 30.01
N GLU A 618 -0.46 -6.28 30.76
CA GLU A 618 -1.25 -6.42 32.00
C GLU A 618 -0.61 -5.72 33.19
#